data_AF-A0A564Z7F3-F1
#
_entry.id   AF-A0A564Z7F3-F1
#
_cell.length_a   1.000
_cell.length_b   1.000
_cell.length_c   1.000
_cell.angle_alpha   90.00
_cell.angle_beta   90.00
_cell.angle_gamma   90.00
#
_symmetry.space_group_name_H-M   'P 1'
#
loop_
_entity.id
_entity.type
_entity.pdbx_description
1 polymer ?
#
loop_
_entity_poly.entity_id
_entity_poly.type
_entity_poly.pdbx_seq_one_letter_code
_entity_poly.pdbx_strand_id
1 'polypeptide(L)'
;MSKNDGFVEDLKCRTMKINDVEYILNEDIKSLSSKLRISLWLVSLFLRQYKWNLEKVKDAYFNDPISLLTNSNLIPLSGPVYTSDSAEFFDFIQKAFQNSKNNRRAQIKLKERNLKQDVCSICFSSPSALEGVDVNQNPALASLRLFGMSCGHIFCLECWRAYFDYRISSSQASTVECMTANCSVRVPDDFILAVINNPETVEKHRRHILNESIEAHPRLRNCTDTHCDRVIYALEDPKPLRVTCDSCNTQFCFACSVEFHAPAQCETIKAWLQKCRDDSSTATYMAAHTKDCPQCGVVIEKNGGCNHMVKYISIFFISIHADPISVYFYNESRQH
;
A
#
# COMPACT_ATOMS: atom_id res chain seq x y z
N MET A 1 4.65 35.29 -37.08
CA MET A 1 4.23 34.68 -35.80
C MET A 1 4.17 33.19 -36.01
N SER A 2 5.25 32.49 -35.66
CA SER A 2 5.35 31.04 -35.73
C SER A 2 4.33 30.43 -34.77
N LYS A 3 3.44 29.58 -35.30
CA LYS A 3 2.65 28.68 -34.46
C LYS A 3 3.65 27.78 -33.75
N ASN A 4 3.82 28.00 -32.44
CA ASN A 4 4.41 26.99 -31.57
C ASN A 4 3.39 25.85 -31.53
N ASP A 5 3.53 24.88 -32.44
CA ASP A 5 2.93 23.57 -32.28
C ASP A 5 3.62 22.95 -31.07
N GLY A 6 3.12 23.28 -29.88
CA GLY A 6 3.63 22.81 -28.60
C GLY A 6 3.34 21.32 -28.43
N PHE A 7 4.05 20.48 -29.17
CA PHE A 7 4.14 19.06 -28.86
C PHE A 7 4.75 18.95 -27.46
N VAL A 8 3.97 18.47 -26.51
CA VAL A 8 4.50 18.06 -25.21
C VAL A 8 5.39 16.85 -25.48
N GLU A 9 6.70 16.99 -25.28
CA GLU A 9 7.67 15.93 -25.50
C GLU A 9 7.37 14.75 -24.57
N ASP A 10 7.41 13.53 -25.11
CA ASP A 10 7.27 12.30 -24.33
C ASP A 10 8.51 12.08 -23.44
N LEU A 11 8.33 11.40 -22.31
CA LEU A 11 9.44 11.06 -21.42
C LEU A 11 10.35 10.03 -22.09
N LYS A 12 11.66 10.28 -22.07
CA LYS A 12 12.65 9.28 -22.50
C LYS A 12 12.63 8.11 -21.53
N CYS A 13 12.20 6.95 -22.02
CA CYS A 13 12.06 5.73 -21.22
C CYS A 13 12.44 4.47 -22.00
N ARG A 14 12.53 3.34 -21.28
CA ARG A 14 12.71 1.99 -21.83
C ARG A 14 11.68 1.05 -21.21
N THR A 15 11.07 0.20 -22.03
CA THR A 15 10.23 -0.91 -21.56
C THR A 15 11.12 -2.10 -21.16
N MET A 16 10.93 -2.62 -19.94
CA MET A 16 11.75 -3.68 -19.33
C MET A 16 10.91 -4.91 -18.97
N LYS A 17 11.56 -6.07 -18.97
CA LYS A 17 11.00 -7.31 -18.41
C LYS A 17 11.22 -7.34 -16.90
N ILE A 18 10.40 -8.12 -16.19
CA ILE A 18 10.50 -8.28 -14.73
C ILE A 18 11.91 -8.68 -14.28
N ASN A 19 12.54 -9.66 -14.94
CA ASN A 19 13.88 -10.12 -14.55
C ASN A 19 14.94 -9.00 -14.60
N ASP A 20 14.85 -8.09 -15.59
CA ASP A 20 15.79 -6.98 -15.72
C ASP A 20 15.56 -5.93 -14.63
N VAL A 21 14.29 -5.73 -14.23
CA VAL A 21 13.90 -4.84 -13.13
C VAL A 21 14.42 -5.41 -11.81
N GLU A 22 14.20 -6.70 -11.56
CA GLU A 22 14.73 -7.39 -10.38
C GLU A 22 16.24 -7.28 -10.30
N TYR A 23 16.96 -7.38 -11.41
CA TYR A 23 18.40 -7.16 -11.44
C TYR A 23 18.79 -5.77 -10.94
N ILE A 24 18.16 -4.71 -11.47
CA ILE A 24 18.42 -3.32 -11.02
C ILE A 24 18.16 -3.16 -9.53
N LEU A 25 16.99 -3.59 -9.04
CA LEU A 25 16.63 -3.49 -7.63
C LEU A 25 17.60 -4.27 -6.74
N ASN A 26 18.00 -5.47 -7.16
CA ASN A 26 18.91 -6.33 -6.42
C ASN A 26 20.34 -5.79 -6.36
N GLU A 27 20.83 -5.09 -7.39
CA GLU A 27 22.13 -4.43 -7.36
C GLU A 27 22.17 -3.35 -6.28
N ASP A 28 21.14 -2.51 -6.19
CA ASP A 28 21.02 -1.50 -5.13
C ASP A 28 20.94 -2.14 -3.73
N ILE A 29 20.11 -3.18 -3.59
CA ILE A 29 19.92 -3.92 -2.34
C ILE A 29 21.24 -4.55 -1.88
N LYS A 30 21.98 -5.22 -2.76
CA LYS A 30 23.28 -5.85 -2.44
C LYS A 30 24.35 -4.80 -2.12
N SER A 31 24.40 -3.72 -2.89
CA SER A 31 25.32 -2.60 -2.67
C SER A 31 25.11 -1.98 -1.29
N LEU A 32 23.86 -1.78 -0.87
CA LEU A 32 23.54 -1.20 0.43
C LEU A 32 23.68 -2.22 1.57
N SER A 33 23.29 -3.48 1.36
CA SER A 33 23.45 -4.58 2.33
C SER A 33 24.92 -4.81 2.70
N SER A 34 25.81 -4.83 1.72
CA SER A 34 27.25 -4.97 1.98
C SER A 34 27.83 -3.82 2.81
N LYS A 35 27.33 -2.58 2.61
CA LYS A 35 27.75 -1.38 3.35
C LYS A 35 27.22 -1.36 4.79
N LEU A 36 25.94 -1.69 4.98
CA LEU A 36 25.28 -1.64 6.30
C LEU A 36 25.50 -2.92 7.12
N ARG A 37 25.90 -4.02 6.46
CA ARG A 37 26.05 -5.37 7.04
C ARG A 37 24.76 -5.90 7.66
N ILE A 38 23.65 -5.72 6.96
CA ILE A 38 22.31 -6.23 7.32
C ILE A 38 21.76 -7.08 6.19
N SER A 39 20.72 -7.88 6.46
CA SER A 39 20.13 -8.79 5.47
C SER A 39 19.53 -8.06 4.26
N LEU A 40 19.47 -8.75 3.12
CA LEU A 40 18.93 -8.21 1.87
C LEU A 40 17.46 -7.79 2.00
N TRP A 41 16.65 -8.56 2.73
CA TRP A 41 15.24 -8.24 2.91
C TRP A 41 15.02 -7.00 3.79
N LEU A 42 15.85 -6.77 4.83
CA LEU A 42 15.80 -5.55 5.64
C LEU A 42 16.12 -4.32 4.78
N VAL A 43 17.17 -4.42 3.95
CA VAL A 43 17.50 -3.36 3.00
C VAL A 43 16.35 -3.09 2.04
N SER A 44 15.78 -4.14 1.44
CA SER A 44 14.64 -4.03 0.53
C SER A 44 13.45 -3.33 1.20
N LEU A 45 13.12 -3.69 2.45
CA LEU A 45 12.07 -3.04 3.23
C LEU A 45 12.37 -1.55 3.48
N PHE A 46 13.58 -1.21 3.93
CA PHE A 46 13.93 0.19 4.18
C PHE A 46 13.95 1.01 2.89
N LEU A 47 14.44 0.46 1.78
CA LEU A 47 14.39 1.15 0.49
C LEU A 47 12.93 1.43 0.06
N ARG A 48 12.01 0.47 0.21
CA ARG A 48 10.57 0.72 -0.04
C ARG A 48 10.03 1.88 0.79
N GLN A 49 10.31 1.89 2.09
CA GLN A 49 9.81 2.91 3.02
C GLN A 49 10.36 4.31 2.72
N TYR A 50 11.62 4.39 2.29
CA TYR A 50 12.31 5.66 1.98
C TYR A 50 12.28 6.02 0.49
N LYS A 51 11.28 5.52 -0.26
CA LYS A 51 11.09 5.83 -1.70
C LYS A 51 12.36 5.59 -2.53
N TRP A 52 13.01 4.47 -2.25
CA TRP A 52 14.25 3.99 -2.85
C TRP A 52 15.43 4.99 -2.75
N ASN A 53 15.42 5.86 -1.74
CA ASN A 53 16.51 6.79 -1.52
C ASN A 53 17.61 6.14 -0.65
N LEU A 54 18.68 5.68 -1.30
CA LEU A 54 19.78 4.96 -0.64
C LEU A 54 20.46 5.79 0.45
N GLU A 55 20.69 7.09 0.23
CA GLU A 55 21.39 7.95 1.21
C GLU A 55 20.53 8.18 2.45
N LYS A 56 19.22 8.44 2.28
CA LYS A 56 18.31 8.59 3.43
C LYS A 56 18.25 7.33 4.30
N VAL A 57 18.31 6.15 3.70
CA VAL A 57 18.36 4.89 4.46
C VAL A 57 19.67 4.77 5.24
N LYS A 58 20.81 5.09 4.62
CA LYS A 58 22.11 5.09 5.31
C LYS A 58 22.12 6.07 6.47
N ASP A 59 21.67 7.30 6.24
CA ASP A 59 21.62 8.34 7.25
C ASP A 59 20.73 7.91 8.41
N ALA A 60 19.52 7.41 8.14
CA ALA A 60 18.61 6.90 9.17
C ALA A 60 19.24 5.76 9.97
N TYR A 61 19.91 4.82 9.30
CA TYR A 61 20.56 3.67 9.91
C TYR A 61 21.72 4.06 10.84
N PHE A 62 22.61 4.94 10.39
CA PHE A 62 23.78 5.35 11.19
C PHE A 62 23.43 6.33 12.30
N ASN A 63 22.37 7.13 12.14
CA ASN A 63 21.91 8.07 13.16
C ASN A 63 21.23 7.36 14.33
N ASP A 64 20.20 6.55 14.06
CA ASP A 64 19.48 5.80 15.08
C ASP A 64 18.82 4.54 14.50
N PRO A 65 19.51 3.38 14.55
CA PRO A 65 18.98 2.14 14.01
C PRO A 65 17.75 1.64 14.78
N ILE A 66 17.56 2.04 16.04
CA ILE A 66 16.38 1.65 16.83
C ILE A 66 15.16 2.44 16.37
N SER A 67 15.32 3.74 16.16
CA SER A 67 14.25 4.57 15.59
C SER A 67 13.88 4.12 14.17
N LEU A 68 14.85 3.69 13.37
CA LEU A 68 14.58 3.08 12.07
C LEU A 68 13.67 1.83 12.22
N LEU A 69 13.99 0.94 13.16
CA LEU A 69 13.18 -0.26 13.43
C LEU A 69 11.76 0.05 13.93
N THR A 70 11.60 1.04 14.82
CA THR A 70 10.26 1.45 15.29
C THR A 70 9.46 2.10 14.18
N ASN A 71 10.09 2.94 13.35
CA ASN A 71 9.41 3.61 12.23
C ASN A 71 9.00 2.63 11.13
N SER A 72 9.72 1.53 10.97
CA SER A 72 9.36 0.42 10.08
C SER A 72 8.38 -0.57 10.70
N ASN A 73 7.88 -0.29 11.92
CA ASN A 73 7.02 -1.18 12.71
C ASN A 73 7.59 -2.58 12.94
N LEU A 74 8.91 -2.76 12.81
CA LEU A 74 9.57 -4.05 13.04
C LEU A 74 9.73 -4.36 14.53
N ILE A 75 9.69 -3.33 15.39
CA ILE A 75 9.61 -3.44 16.84
C ILE A 75 8.48 -2.54 17.37
N PRO A 76 7.87 -2.87 18.53
CA PRO A 76 6.90 -1.99 19.18
C PRO A 76 7.42 -0.57 19.43
N LEU A 77 6.59 0.44 19.18
CA LEU A 77 6.90 1.85 19.51
C LEU A 77 7.09 2.08 21.02
N SER A 78 6.37 1.31 21.85
CA SER A 78 6.41 1.40 23.30
C SER A 78 6.33 0.03 23.94
N GLY A 79 6.98 -0.12 25.08
CA GLY A 79 6.97 -1.36 25.86
C GLY A 79 8.19 -2.25 25.60
N PRO A 80 8.18 -3.49 26.13
CA PRO A 80 9.29 -4.42 25.95
C PRO A 80 9.38 -4.92 24.51
N VAL A 81 10.61 -5.01 24.00
CA VAL A 81 10.91 -5.73 22.76
C VAL A 81 11.29 -7.16 23.13
N TYR A 82 10.72 -8.13 22.44
CA TYR A 82 10.98 -9.54 22.67
C TYR A 82 11.86 -10.14 21.57
N THR A 83 12.35 -11.36 21.79
CA THR A 83 13.01 -12.15 20.74
C THR A 83 12.09 -12.36 19.54
N SER A 84 12.64 -12.48 18.33
CA SER A 84 11.88 -12.78 17.11
C SER A 84 12.28 -14.16 16.58
N ASP A 85 11.35 -14.85 15.92
CA ASP A 85 11.64 -16.11 15.22
C ASP A 85 12.19 -15.94 13.80
N SER A 86 12.34 -14.69 13.35
CA SER A 86 13.22 -14.36 12.23
C SER A 86 14.67 -14.30 12.73
N ALA A 87 15.49 -15.26 12.32
CA ALA A 87 16.88 -15.38 12.74
C ALA A 87 17.72 -14.17 12.29
N GLU A 88 17.56 -13.76 11.04
CA GLU A 88 18.28 -12.60 10.48
C GLU A 88 17.87 -11.30 11.17
N PHE A 89 16.57 -11.13 11.44
CA PHE A 89 16.09 -9.96 12.17
C PHE A 89 16.59 -9.93 13.62
N PHE A 90 16.62 -11.09 14.28
CA PHE A 90 17.04 -11.16 15.68
C PHE A 90 18.53 -10.85 15.86
N ASP A 91 19.40 -11.34 14.97
CA ASP A 91 20.81 -10.94 14.93
C ASP A 91 20.97 -9.43 14.74
N PHE A 92 20.15 -8.83 13.86
CA PHE A 92 20.14 -7.39 13.66
C PHE A 92 19.73 -6.62 14.92
N ILE A 93 18.62 -7.01 15.57
CA ILE A 93 18.16 -6.40 16.83
C ILE A 93 19.27 -6.46 17.87
N GLN A 94 19.91 -7.62 18.07
CA GLN A 94 20.97 -7.75 19.07
C GLN A 94 22.11 -6.76 18.84
N LYS A 95 22.58 -6.63 17.60
CA LYS A 95 23.64 -5.68 17.22
C LYS A 95 23.21 -4.23 17.43
N ALA A 96 22.00 -3.87 16.99
CA ALA A 96 21.48 -2.51 17.13
C ALA A 96 21.36 -2.09 18.61
N PHE A 97 20.87 -2.98 19.47
CA PHE A 97 20.74 -2.72 20.91
C PHE A 97 22.09 -2.70 21.63
N GLN A 98 23.06 -3.52 21.23
CA GLN A 98 24.42 -3.48 21.78
C GLN A 98 25.11 -2.14 21.50
N ASN A 99 24.99 -1.63 20.26
CA ASN A 99 25.55 -0.32 19.89
C ASN A 99 24.86 0.83 20.63
N SER A 100 23.57 0.69 20.93
CA SER A 100 22.77 1.69 21.65
C SER A 100 23.07 1.76 23.16
N LYS A 101 23.59 0.70 23.79
CA LYS A 101 23.98 0.71 25.23
C LYS A 101 25.05 1.76 25.58
N ASN A 102 25.81 2.24 24.59
CA ASN A 102 26.75 3.35 24.76
C ASN A 102 26.05 4.72 24.81
N ASN A 103 24.76 4.77 24.49
CA ASN A 103 23.94 5.97 24.40
C ASN A 103 22.80 5.89 25.43
N ARG A 104 22.83 6.71 26.48
CA ARG A 104 21.95 6.62 27.68
C ARG A 104 20.44 6.82 27.42
N ARG A 105 20.00 6.91 26.15
CA ARG A 105 18.62 7.21 25.74
C ARG A 105 17.75 6.01 25.39
N ALA A 106 18.28 4.80 25.21
CA ALA A 106 17.45 3.63 24.88
C ALA A 106 16.95 2.91 26.14
N GLN A 107 15.73 3.25 26.59
CA GLN A 107 15.02 2.52 27.66
C GLN A 107 14.40 1.19 27.22
N ILE A 108 14.62 0.76 25.97
CA ILE A 108 14.05 -0.48 25.45
C ILE A 108 14.95 -1.65 25.90
N LYS A 109 14.42 -2.53 26.76
CA LYS A 109 15.10 -3.76 27.18
C LYS A 109 14.59 -4.92 26.32
N LEU A 110 15.52 -5.63 25.67
CA LEU A 110 15.24 -6.90 25.01
C LEU A 110 14.91 -7.96 26.07
N LYS A 111 13.76 -8.62 25.95
CA LYS A 111 13.31 -9.68 26.85
C LYS A 111 13.19 -11.02 26.12
N GLU A 112 13.45 -12.10 26.83
CA GLU A 112 13.12 -13.43 26.35
C GLU A 112 11.61 -13.67 26.42
N ARG A 113 11.06 -14.34 25.41
CA ARG A 113 9.67 -14.78 25.43
C ARG A 113 9.50 -15.91 26.43
N ASN A 114 8.45 -15.84 27.23
CA ASN A 114 8.06 -16.96 28.06
C ASN A 114 7.35 -18.01 27.20
N LEU A 115 8.07 -19.05 26.80
CA LEU A 115 7.55 -20.15 25.99
C LEU A 115 6.78 -21.20 26.81
N LYS A 116 6.54 -20.97 28.12
CA LYS A 116 5.76 -21.88 28.98
C LYS A 116 4.25 -21.84 28.74
N GLN A 117 3.79 -21.12 27.70
CA GLN A 117 2.40 -21.19 27.26
C GLN A 117 2.24 -22.42 26.37
N ASP A 118 1.52 -23.41 26.88
CA ASP A 118 1.37 -24.72 26.24
C ASP A 118 0.33 -24.75 25.11
N VAL A 119 -0.40 -23.63 24.89
CA VAL A 119 -1.51 -23.52 23.92
C VAL A 119 -1.50 -22.21 23.13
N CYS A 120 -1.88 -22.30 21.86
CA CYS A 120 -2.04 -21.16 20.96
C CYS A 120 -3.27 -20.31 21.32
N SER A 121 -3.13 -18.98 21.36
CA SER A 121 -4.25 -18.07 21.70
C SER A 121 -5.29 -17.88 20.58
N ILE A 122 -5.06 -18.45 19.39
CA ILE A 122 -5.99 -18.36 18.25
C ILE A 122 -6.83 -19.63 18.13
N CYS A 123 -6.20 -20.81 18.14
CA CYS A 123 -6.90 -22.09 17.99
C CYS A 123 -7.10 -22.85 19.31
N PHE A 124 -6.53 -22.38 20.43
CA PHE A 124 -6.56 -23.03 21.74
C PHE A 124 -5.94 -24.44 21.79
N SER A 125 -5.23 -24.85 20.73
CA SER A 125 -4.53 -26.13 20.65
C SER A 125 -3.06 -26.00 21.06
N SER A 126 -2.50 -27.08 21.60
CA SER A 126 -1.06 -27.25 21.77
C SER A 126 -0.38 -27.37 20.39
N PRO A 127 0.89 -26.97 20.21
CA PRO A 127 1.60 -27.11 18.94
C PRO A 127 1.57 -28.57 18.45
N SER A 128 0.93 -28.80 17.30
CA SER A 128 0.71 -30.15 16.75
C SER A 128 2.01 -30.76 16.22
N ALA A 129 2.14 -32.09 16.36
CA ALA A 129 3.23 -32.85 15.75
C ALA A 129 3.30 -32.61 14.23
N LEU A 130 4.52 -32.47 13.70
CA LEU A 130 4.90 -32.11 12.32
C LEU A 130 4.36 -33.07 11.23
N GLU A 131 3.06 -33.19 11.03
CA GLU A 131 2.52 -33.88 9.86
C GLU A 131 2.66 -32.98 8.62
N GLY A 132 3.54 -33.40 7.69
CA GLY A 132 3.66 -32.77 6.37
C GLY A 132 4.60 -31.56 6.27
N VAL A 133 5.46 -31.31 7.25
CA VAL A 133 6.45 -30.22 7.20
C VAL A 133 7.83 -30.76 6.85
N ASP A 134 8.32 -30.46 5.64
CA ASP A 134 9.70 -30.76 5.26
C ASP A 134 10.67 -29.82 6.00
N VAL A 135 11.13 -30.26 7.17
CA VAL A 135 12.11 -29.54 7.99
C VAL A 135 13.44 -29.30 7.29
N ASN A 136 13.72 -30.00 6.17
CA ASN A 136 14.92 -29.74 5.37
C ASN A 136 14.81 -28.44 4.56
N GLN A 137 13.60 -28.04 4.18
CA GLN A 137 13.36 -26.78 3.46
C GLN A 137 13.33 -25.58 4.39
N ASN A 138 12.96 -25.78 5.66
CA ASN A 138 12.97 -24.71 6.65
C ASN A 138 13.33 -25.19 8.07
N PRO A 139 14.61 -25.03 8.49
CA PRO A 139 15.09 -25.41 9.81
C PRO A 139 14.38 -24.71 10.98
N ALA A 140 13.76 -23.54 10.74
CA ALA A 140 13.01 -22.82 11.76
C ALA A 140 11.80 -23.63 12.30
N LEU A 141 11.35 -24.64 11.55
CA LEU A 141 10.19 -25.48 11.87
C LEU A 141 10.55 -26.77 12.63
N ALA A 142 11.84 -27.01 12.92
CA ALA A 142 12.29 -28.26 13.51
C ALA A 142 11.82 -28.51 14.97
N SER A 143 11.27 -27.48 15.63
CA SER A 143 10.82 -27.55 17.03
C SER A 143 9.33 -27.30 17.15
N LEU A 144 8.62 -28.20 17.84
CA LEU A 144 7.22 -28.06 18.21
C LEU A 144 7.07 -27.00 19.30
N ARG A 145 6.78 -25.76 18.90
CA ARG A 145 6.61 -24.61 19.80
C ARG A 145 5.71 -23.55 19.20
N LEU A 146 5.42 -22.53 19.99
CA LEU A 146 4.78 -21.31 19.51
C LEU A 146 5.83 -20.35 18.92
N PHE A 147 5.42 -19.65 17.87
CA PHE A 147 6.23 -18.68 17.12
C PHE A 147 5.70 -17.27 17.30
N GLY A 148 6.58 -16.29 17.38
CA GLY A 148 6.25 -14.91 17.69
C GLY A 148 7.25 -13.88 17.17
N MET A 149 6.78 -12.64 17.17
CA MET A 149 7.52 -11.48 16.70
C MET A 149 8.05 -10.65 17.88
N SER A 150 8.73 -9.55 17.57
CA SER A 150 9.29 -8.60 18.54
C SER A 150 8.27 -7.97 19.50
N CYS A 151 6.96 -8.06 19.20
CA CYS A 151 5.87 -7.66 20.10
C CYS A 151 5.64 -8.63 21.28
N GLY A 152 6.17 -9.85 21.21
CA GLY A 152 6.01 -10.87 22.26
C GLY A 152 4.77 -11.76 22.11
N HIS A 153 3.87 -11.47 21.15
CA HIS A 153 2.74 -12.35 20.85
C HIS A 153 3.21 -13.62 20.15
N ILE A 154 2.70 -14.77 20.60
CA ILE A 154 3.10 -16.10 20.14
C ILE A 154 1.90 -16.94 19.71
N PHE A 155 2.07 -17.73 18.64
CA PHE A 155 1.01 -18.51 18.01
C PHE A 155 1.58 -19.80 17.41
N CYS A 156 0.73 -20.82 17.22
CA CYS A 156 1.18 -22.04 16.55
C CYS A 156 1.43 -21.81 15.05
N LEU A 157 2.19 -22.72 14.45
CA LEU A 157 2.58 -22.63 13.04
C LEU A 157 1.36 -22.71 12.11
N GLU A 158 0.37 -23.54 12.44
CA GLU A 158 -0.84 -23.71 11.65
C GLU A 158 -1.64 -22.42 11.57
N CYS A 159 -1.76 -21.68 12.68
CA CYS A 159 -2.42 -20.37 12.70
C CYS A 159 -1.65 -19.34 11.87
N TRP A 160 -0.31 -19.32 11.93
CA TRP A 160 0.49 -18.45 11.07
C TRP A 160 0.30 -18.77 9.59
N ARG A 161 0.30 -20.05 9.21
CA ARG A 161 0.04 -20.49 7.82
C ARG A 161 -1.33 -20.04 7.32
N ALA A 162 -2.38 -20.38 8.06
CA ALA A 162 -3.75 -20.00 7.71
C ALA A 162 -3.90 -18.47 7.61
N TYR A 163 -3.25 -17.73 8.52
CA TYR A 163 -3.24 -16.27 8.48
C TYR A 163 -2.53 -15.72 7.24
N PHE A 164 -1.35 -16.24 6.89
CA PHE A 164 -0.62 -15.81 5.70
C PHE A 164 -1.37 -16.14 4.42
N ASP A 165 -1.92 -17.34 4.28
CA ASP A 165 -2.72 -17.72 3.12
C ASP A 165 -3.92 -16.79 2.93
N TYR A 166 -4.62 -16.46 4.01
CA TYR A 166 -5.74 -15.52 3.96
C TYR A 166 -5.29 -14.09 3.63
N ARG A 167 -4.30 -13.56 4.34
CA ARG A 167 -3.84 -12.16 4.19
C ARG A 167 -3.23 -11.88 2.84
N ILE A 168 -2.44 -12.81 2.31
CA ILE A 168 -1.78 -12.66 1.01
C ILE A 168 -2.77 -12.87 -0.13
N SER A 169 -3.72 -13.81 0.02
CA SER A 169 -4.71 -14.06 -1.04
C SER A 169 -5.78 -12.99 -1.16
N SER A 170 -6.15 -12.33 -0.05
CA SER A 170 -7.20 -11.31 -0.04
C SER A 170 -6.79 -9.95 -0.62
N SER A 171 -5.51 -9.76 -1.00
CA SER A 171 -4.93 -8.53 -1.59
C SER A 171 -5.21 -7.20 -0.85
N GLN A 172 -5.78 -7.26 0.36
CA GLN A 172 -6.27 -6.10 1.12
C GLN A 172 -5.17 -5.35 1.90
N ALA A 173 -3.95 -5.91 2.01
CA ALA A 173 -2.86 -5.22 2.68
C ALA A 173 -1.49 -5.59 2.08
N SER A 174 -0.71 -4.56 1.72
CA SER A 174 0.72 -4.65 1.38
C SER A 174 1.59 -5.11 2.56
N THR A 175 1.11 -4.87 3.78
CA THR A 175 1.84 -5.20 5.01
C THR A 175 1.12 -6.28 5.81
N VAL A 176 1.86 -7.33 6.13
CA VAL A 176 1.42 -8.39 7.06
C VAL A 176 1.84 -8.01 8.46
N GLU A 177 0.87 -7.86 9.36
CA GLU A 177 1.05 -7.44 10.74
C GLU A 177 0.81 -8.63 11.69
N CYS A 178 1.06 -8.42 12.98
CA CYS A 178 0.79 -9.40 14.02
C CYS A 178 -0.70 -9.78 14.06
N MET A 179 -1.01 -11.05 14.35
CA MET A 179 -2.39 -11.55 14.45
C MET A 179 -3.17 -10.99 15.65
N THR A 180 -2.50 -10.43 16.66
CA THR A 180 -3.18 -9.83 17.82
C THR A 180 -3.87 -8.53 17.42
N ALA A 181 -5.12 -8.36 17.87
CA ALA A 181 -5.85 -7.11 17.71
C ALA A 181 -5.06 -5.91 18.27
N ASN A 182 -5.07 -4.79 17.54
CA ASN A 182 -4.35 -3.56 17.89
C ASN A 182 -2.81 -3.71 17.98
N CYS A 183 -2.23 -4.73 17.35
CA CYS A 183 -0.78 -4.87 17.24
C CYS A 183 -0.31 -4.57 15.80
N SER A 184 0.30 -3.41 15.60
CA SER A 184 0.81 -2.97 14.29
C SER A 184 2.22 -3.46 13.96
N VAL A 185 2.78 -4.38 14.75
CA VAL A 185 4.13 -4.90 14.49
C VAL A 185 4.10 -5.71 13.20
N ARG A 186 4.93 -5.29 12.23
CA ARG A 186 5.12 -5.95 10.95
C ARG A 186 5.79 -7.30 11.14
N VAL A 187 5.29 -8.30 10.42
CA VAL A 187 5.92 -9.62 10.33
C VAL A 187 7.07 -9.54 9.31
N PRO A 188 8.30 -9.96 9.67
CA PRO A 188 9.42 -10.04 8.75
C PRO A 188 9.15 -10.92 7.52
N ASP A 189 9.56 -10.45 6.34
CA ASP A 189 9.29 -11.12 5.06
C ASP A 189 9.98 -12.51 4.99
N ASP A 190 11.14 -12.67 5.65
CA ASP A 190 11.85 -13.95 5.75
C ASP A 190 11.05 -15.00 6.54
N PHE A 191 10.43 -14.60 7.66
CA PHE A 191 9.55 -15.47 8.44
C PHE A 191 8.30 -15.86 7.66
N ILE A 192 7.69 -14.92 6.93
CA ILE A 192 6.53 -15.21 6.06
C ILE A 192 6.90 -16.28 5.03
N LEU A 193 7.99 -16.07 4.29
CA LEU A 193 8.47 -17.00 3.26
C LEU A 193 8.90 -18.36 3.83
N ALA A 194 9.40 -18.37 5.07
CA ALA A 194 9.72 -19.59 5.81
C ALA A 194 8.46 -20.42 6.13
N VAL A 195 7.37 -19.77 6.55
CA VAL A 195 6.19 -20.46 7.08
C VAL A 195 5.25 -20.96 5.99
N ILE A 196 5.10 -20.19 4.90
CA ILE A 196 4.23 -20.54 3.78
C ILE A 196 4.73 -21.82 3.10
N ASN A 197 3.84 -22.77 2.88
CA ASN A 197 4.11 -24.01 2.16
C ASN A 197 3.52 -24.01 0.73
N ASN A 198 2.50 -23.22 0.45
CA ASN A 198 1.86 -23.13 -0.85
C ASN A 198 2.71 -22.29 -1.84
N PRO A 199 3.24 -22.87 -2.93
CA PRO A 199 4.02 -22.14 -3.93
C PRO A 199 3.29 -20.94 -4.55
N GLU A 200 1.97 -21.03 -4.73
CA GLU A 200 1.17 -19.94 -5.27
C GLU A 200 1.13 -18.73 -4.32
N THR A 201 0.93 -18.98 -3.02
CA THR A 201 0.95 -17.94 -1.98
C THR A 201 2.34 -17.30 -1.90
N VAL A 202 3.41 -18.10 -1.97
CA VAL A 202 4.79 -17.59 -1.99
C VAL A 202 4.99 -16.65 -3.18
N GLU A 203 4.56 -17.05 -4.37
CA GLU A 203 4.73 -16.27 -5.58
C GLU A 203 3.89 -14.98 -5.57
N LYS A 204 2.66 -15.02 -5.03
CA LYS A 204 1.88 -13.81 -4.77
C LYS A 204 2.60 -12.86 -3.82
N HIS A 205 3.16 -13.36 -2.73
CA HIS A 205 3.91 -12.54 -1.77
C HIS A 205 5.14 -11.88 -2.42
N ARG A 206 5.93 -12.64 -3.20
CA ARG A 206 7.07 -12.09 -3.96
C ARG A 206 6.65 -11.00 -4.92
N ARG A 207 5.54 -11.21 -5.65
CA ARG A 207 4.99 -10.21 -6.57
C ARG A 207 4.53 -8.94 -5.84
N HIS A 208 3.94 -9.06 -4.65
CA HIS A 208 3.59 -7.89 -3.84
C HIS A 208 4.83 -7.08 -3.44
N ILE A 209 5.89 -7.75 -2.96
CA ILE A 209 7.17 -7.09 -2.63
C ILE A 209 7.77 -6.39 -3.85
N LEU A 210 7.77 -7.05 -5.02
CA LEU A 210 8.27 -6.47 -6.26
C LEU A 210 7.46 -5.24 -6.67
N ASN A 211 6.13 -5.31 -6.63
CA ASN A 211 5.25 -4.19 -6.99
C ASN A 211 5.46 -2.99 -6.06
N GLU A 212 5.56 -3.20 -4.75
CA GLU A 212 5.89 -2.13 -3.81
C GLU A 212 7.28 -1.53 -4.09
N SER A 213 8.22 -2.37 -4.50
CA SER A 213 9.57 -1.93 -4.86
C SER A 213 9.57 -1.05 -6.11
N ILE A 214 8.82 -1.45 -7.13
CA ILE A 214 8.61 -0.66 -8.35
C ILE A 214 7.91 0.66 -8.03
N GLU A 215 6.87 0.65 -7.21
CA GLU A 215 6.12 1.86 -6.83
C GLU A 215 6.99 2.83 -6.01
N ALA A 216 7.83 2.31 -5.11
CA ALA A 216 8.74 3.11 -4.32
C ALA A 216 9.91 3.68 -5.14
N HIS A 217 10.33 2.99 -6.21
CA HIS A 217 11.46 3.40 -7.03
C HIS A 217 11.12 4.64 -7.87
N PRO A 218 11.97 5.69 -7.86
CA PRO A 218 11.67 6.96 -8.52
C PRO A 218 11.55 6.83 -10.04
N ARG A 219 12.30 5.90 -10.64
CA ARG A 219 12.40 5.73 -12.10
C ARG A 219 11.67 4.52 -12.68
N LEU A 220 10.90 3.77 -11.88
CA LEU A 220 10.18 2.59 -12.37
C LEU A 220 8.67 2.78 -12.26
N ARG A 221 7.91 2.31 -13.24
CA ARG A 221 6.44 2.24 -13.20
C ARG A 221 5.95 0.98 -13.88
N ASN A 222 4.99 0.29 -13.29
CA ASN A 222 4.29 -0.80 -13.98
C ASN A 222 3.54 -0.25 -15.20
N CYS A 223 3.47 -1.04 -16.27
CA CYS A 223 2.52 -0.78 -17.34
C CYS A 223 1.09 -0.77 -16.76
N THR A 224 0.24 0.14 -17.22
CA THR A 224 -1.14 0.27 -16.73
C THR A 224 -2.11 -0.73 -17.39
N ASP A 225 -1.66 -1.45 -18.40
CA ASP A 225 -2.44 -2.51 -19.05
C ASP A 225 -2.45 -3.79 -18.22
N THR A 226 -3.64 -4.30 -17.90
CA THR A 226 -3.83 -5.47 -17.02
C THR A 226 -3.32 -6.78 -17.60
N HIS A 227 -3.06 -6.84 -18.90
CA HIS A 227 -2.53 -8.01 -19.61
C HIS A 227 -1.04 -7.84 -19.96
N CYS A 228 -0.39 -6.79 -19.46
CA CYS A 228 1.01 -6.51 -19.70
C CYS A 228 1.84 -6.61 -18.40
N ASP A 229 2.89 -7.42 -18.43
CA ASP A 229 3.81 -7.66 -17.30
C ASP A 229 5.07 -6.77 -17.35
N ARG A 230 5.06 -5.72 -18.19
CA ARG A 230 6.21 -4.86 -18.44
C ARG A 230 6.28 -3.70 -17.47
N VAL A 231 7.50 -3.23 -17.25
CA VAL A 231 7.80 -2.07 -16.40
C VAL A 231 8.51 -1.02 -17.23
N ILE A 232 8.11 0.23 -17.07
CA ILE A 232 8.72 1.39 -17.72
C ILE A 232 9.83 1.93 -16.82
N TYR A 233 11.04 2.04 -17.38
CA TYR A 233 12.19 2.68 -16.74
C TYR A 233 12.46 4.05 -17.37
N ALA A 234 12.44 5.10 -16.57
CA ALA A 234 12.80 6.45 -17.03
C ALA A 234 14.31 6.55 -17.29
N LEU A 235 14.72 7.05 -18.46
CA LEU A 235 16.11 7.30 -18.86
C LEU A 235 16.59 8.70 -18.49
N GLU A 236 15.66 9.60 -18.19
CA GLU A 236 15.91 10.93 -17.63
C GLU A 236 15.25 11.07 -16.24
N ASP A 237 15.32 12.28 -15.65
CA ASP A 237 14.65 12.55 -14.38
C ASP A 237 13.13 12.35 -14.50
N PRO A 238 12.48 11.69 -13.52
CA PRO A 238 11.04 11.48 -13.50
C PRO A 238 10.26 12.79 -13.65
N LYS A 239 9.39 12.85 -14.65
CA LYS A 239 8.50 14.00 -14.92
C LYS A 239 7.08 13.50 -15.22
N PRO A 240 6.04 14.35 -15.03
CA PRO A 240 4.65 14.03 -15.39
C PRO A 240 4.41 14.08 -16.90
N LEU A 241 5.26 13.40 -17.67
CA LEU A 241 5.20 13.31 -19.13
C LEU A 241 4.60 11.97 -19.56
N ARG A 242 4.18 11.89 -20.83
CA ARG A 242 3.65 10.68 -21.44
C ARG A 242 4.76 9.65 -21.56
N VAL A 243 4.43 8.40 -21.29
CA VAL A 243 5.23 7.23 -21.65
C VAL A 243 4.39 6.27 -22.49
N THR A 244 5.05 5.53 -23.36
CA THR A 244 4.43 4.49 -24.19
C THR A 244 5.12 3.16 -23.89
N CYS A 245 4.35 2.12 -23.58
CA CYS A 245 4.88 0.77 -23.43
C CYS A 245 5.15 0.15 -24.80
N ASP A 246 6.40 -0.21 -25.09
CA ASP A 246 6.80 -0.76 -26.40
C ASP A 246 6.21 -2.15 -26.67
N SER A 247 5.70 -2.83 -25.64
CA SER A 247 5.17 -4.19 -25.74
C SER A 247 3.67 -4.25 -26.03
N CYS A 248 2.89 -3.26 -25.60
CA CYS A 248 1.42 -3.25 -25.75
C CYS A 248 0.87 -1.93 -26.30
N ASN A 249 1.74 -0.93 -26.52
CA ASN A 249 1.42 0.42 -26.98
C ASN A 249 0.55 1.24 -26.01
N THR A 250 0.29 0.75 -24.79
CA THR A 250 -0.44 1.50 -23.77
C THR A 250 0.31 2.75 -23.37
N GLN A 251 -0.38 3.89 -23.36
CA GLN A 251 0.15 5.20 -23.04
C GLN A 251 -0.43 5.74 -21.74
N PHE A 252 0.42 6.30 -20.90
CA PHE A 252 0.01 6.84 -19.60
C PHE A 252 0.97 7.92 -19.12
N CYS A 253 0.59 8.68 -18.09
CA CYS A 253 1.47 9.61 -17.41
C CYS A 253 2.42 8.86 -16.47
N PHE A 254 3.73 9.09 -16.61
CA PHE A 254 4.73 8.42 -15.78
C PHE A 254 4.60 8.74 -14.28
N ALA A 255 4.21 9.98 -13.94
CA ALA A 255 4.16 10.41 -12.55
C ALA A 255 3.01 9.78 -11.75
N CYS A 256 1.81 9.73 -12.32
CA CYS A 256 0.59 9.31 -11.63
C CYS A 256 0.00 7.98 -12.11
N SER A 257 0.56 7.38 -13.17
CA SER A 257 0.12 6.09 -13.73
C SER A 257 -1.36 6.05 -14.13
N VAL A 258 -1.93 7.18 -14.53
CA VAL A 258 -3.24 7.26 -15.19
C VAL A 258 -3.09 7.67 -16.64
N GLU A 259 -4.20 7.68 -17.40
CA GLU A 259 -4.23 8.18 -18.77
C GLU A 259 -3.56 9.56 -18.87
N PHE A 260 -2.72 9.75 -19.89
CA PHE A 260 -1.97 10.99 -20.02
C PHE A 260 -2.91 12.17 -20.28
N HIS A 261 -2.72 13.23 -19.50
CA HIS A 261 -3.77 14.21 -19.24
C HIS A 261 -3.34 15.66 -19.40
N ALA A 262 -2.31 15.94 -20.22
CA ALA A 262 -1.97 17.34 -20.52
C ALA A 262 -3.16 18.04 -21.22
N PRO A 263 -3.45 19.31 -20.89
CA PRO A 263 -2.65 20.23 -20.07
C PRO A 263 -2.95 20.17 -18.55
N ALA A 264 -3.85 19.31 -18.08
CA ALA A 264 -4.16 19.21 -16.66
C ALA A 264 -2.99 18.62 -15.85
N GLN A 265 -2.83 19.07 -14.61
CA GLN A 265 -1.82 18.53 -13.69
C GLN A 265 -2.30 17.24 -13.02
N CYS A 266 -1.36 16.42 -12.56
CA CYS A 266 -1.64 15.12 -11.94
C CYS A 266 -2.59 15.26 -10.75
N GLU A 267 -2.40 16.29 -9.93
CA GLU A 267 -3.18 16.60 -8.74
C GLU A 267 -4.64 16.91 -9.10
N THR A 268 -4.85 17.67 -10.19
CA THR A 268 -6.18 18.02 -10.67
C THR A 268 -6.94 16.78 -11.14
N ILE A 269 -6.28 15.93 -11.93
CA ILE A 269 -6.88 14.69 -12.42
C ILE A 269 -7.15 13.70 -11.29
N LYS A 270 -6.23 13.59 -10.33
CA LYS A 270 -6.43 12.75 -9.14
C LYS A 270 -7.64 13.21 -8.32
N ALA A 271 -7.79 14.52 -8.09
CA ALA A 271 -8.93 15.09 -7.39
C ALA A 271 -10.24 14.88 -8.17
N TRP A 272 -10.20 15.06 -9.49
CA TRP A 272 -11.33 14.81 -10.38
C TRP A 272 -11.79 13.35 -10.34
N LEU A 273 -10.88 12.39 -10.54
CA LEU A 273 -11.17 10.96 -10.50
C LEU A 273 -11.70 10.52 -9.13
N GLN A 274 -11.16 11.10 -8.05
CA GLN A 274 -11.68 10.85 -6.70
C GLN A 274 -13.13 11.33 -6.57
N LYS A 275 -13.41 12.57 -6.98
CA LYS A 275 -14.75 13.12 -6.97
C LYS A 275 -15.71 12.28 -7.82
N CYS A 276 -15.31 11.80 -9.00
CA CYS A 276 -16.14 10.91 -9.81
C CYS A 276 -16.47 9.58 -9.10
N ARG A 277 -15.55 9.04 -8.28
CA ARG A 277 -15.83 7.85 -7.46
C ARG A 277 -16.83 8.17 -6.35
N ASP A 278 -16.66 9.30 -5.68
CA ASP A 278 -17.54 9.70 -4.58
C ASP A 278 -18.95 10.09 -5.10
N ASP A 279 -19.00 10.81 -6.22
CA ASP A 279 -20.24 11.19 -6.91
C ASP A 279 -20.95 9.98 -7.52
N SER A 280 -20.24 8.93 -7.96
CA SER A 280 -20.89 7.69 -8.43
C SER A 280 -21.51 6.87 -7.29
N SER A 281 -20.90 6.90 -6.09
CA SER A 281 -21.52 6.36 -4.88
C SER A 281 -22.77 7.17 -4.48
N THR A 282 -22.70 8.50 -4.61
CA THR A 282 -23.84 9.41 -4.39
C THR A 282 -24.94 9.22 -5.44
N ALA A 283 -24.58 9.04 -6.71
CA ALA A 283 -25.50 8.79 -7.82
C ALA A 283 -26.21 7.44 -7.65
N THR A 284 -25.53 6.42 -7.12
CA THR A 284 -26.14 5.13 -6.77
C THR A 284 -27.14 5.29 -5.62
N TYR A 285 -26.79 6.05 -4.58
CA TYR A 285 -27.72 6.39 -3.50
C TYR A 285 -28.94 7.16 -4.03
N MET A 286 -28.71 8.21 -4.83
CA MET A 286 -29.76 9.01 -5.45
C MET A 286 -30.68 8.13 -6.32
N ALA A 287 -30.15 7.29 -7.21
CA ALA A 287 -30.97 6.41 -8.05
C ALA A 287 -31.82 5.41 -7.22
N ALA A 288 -31.33 4.96 -6.07
CA ALA A 288 -32.04 4.03 -5.21
C ALA A 288 -33.07 4.71 -4.28
N HIS A 289 -32.85 5.97 -3.90
CA HIS A 289 -33.63 6.68 -2.87
C HIS A 289 -34.42 7.87 -3.40
N THR A 290 -34.25 8.19 -4.68
CA THR A 290 -34.98 9.27 -5.34
C THR A 290 -35.72 8.80 -6.59
N LYS A 291 -36.78 9.50 -6.96
CA LYS A 291 -37.52 9.30 -8.21
C LYS A 291 -37.81 10.64 -8.87
N ASP A 292 -37.81 10.66 -10.19
CA ASP A 292 -38.17 11.87 -10.94
C ASP A 292 -39.68 12.15 -10.85
N CYS A 293 -40.02 13.43 -10.67
CA CYS A 293 -41.40 13.86 -10.79
C CYS A 293 -41.88 13.68 -12.24
N PRO A 294 -42.97 12.93 -12.49
CA PRO A 294 -43.43 12.65 -13.85
C PRO A 294 -43.98 13.89 -14.60
N GLN A 295 -44.15 15.03 -13.92
CA GLN A 295 -44.70 16.25 -14.52
C GLN A 295 -43.63 17.30 -14.84
N CYS A 296 -42.54 17.39 -14.06
CA CYS A 296 -41.50 18.42 -14.23
C CYS A 296 -40.07 17.88 -14.26
N GLY A 297 -39.85 16.60 -14.01
CA GLY A 297 -38.53 15.96 -14.08
C GLY A 297 -37.58 16.25 -12.92
N VAL A 298 -38.04 16.95 -11.87
CA VAL A 298 -37.21 17.21 -10.67
C VAL A 298 -37.10 15.92 -9.83
N VAL A 299 -35.89 15.61 -9.38
CA VAL A 299 -35.53 14.44 -8.57
C VAL A 299 -36.06 14.61 -7.13
N ILE A 300 -36.86 13.66 -6.62
CA ILE A 300 -37.50 13.70 -5.30
C ILE A 300 -36.96 12.57 -4.41
N GLU A 301 -36.43 12.90 -3.24
CA GLU A 301 -35.99 11.93 -2.21
C GLU A 301 -37.16 11.36 -1.41
N LYS A 302 -37.15 10.05 -1.17
CA LYS A 302 -38.25 9.33 -0.51
C LYS A 302 -38.05 9.30 1.00
N ASN A 303 -38.47 10.37 1.68
CA ASN A 303 -38.40 10.46 3.13
C ASN A 303 -39.53 9.62 3.74
N GLY A 304 -39.20 8.44 4.27
CA GLY A 304 -40.16 7.44 4.74
C GLY A 304 -41.22 8.00 5.69
N GLY A 305 -42.47 8.10 5.21
CA GLY A 305 -43.62 8.51 6.00
C GLY A 305 -44.71 9.16 5.13
N CYS A 306 -45.70 8.37 4.71
CA CYS A 306 -46.92 8.78 3.97
C CYS A 306 -46.78 9.00 2.44
N ASN A 307 -47.77 8.51 1.67
CA ASN A 307 -47.85 8.63 0.20
C ASN A 307 -48.50 9.95 -0.29
N HIS A 308 -48.71 10.92 0.60
CA HIS A 308 -49.26 12.23 0.27
C HIS A 308 -48.12 13.22 -0.06
N MET A 309 -47.74 13.33 -1.33
CA MET A 309 -46.85 14.40 -1.79
C MET A 309 -47.60 15.73 -1.79
N VAL A 310 -47.23 16.66 -0.92
CA VAL A 310 -47.73 18.04 -0.93
C VAL A 310 -46.68 18.95 -1.58
N LYS A 311 -47.07 19.61 -2.69
CA LYS A 311 -46.18 20.38 -3.56
C LYS A 311 -45.79 21.72 -2.93
N TYR A 312 -44.49 21.98 -2.81
CA TYR A 312 -43.93 23.33 -2.73
C TYR A 312 -42.88 23.47 -3.84
N ILE A 313 -43.17 24.34 -4.82
CA ILE A 313 -42.25 24.64 -5.93
C ILE A 313 -41.47 25.89 -5.55
N SER A 314 -40.16 25.75 -5.33
CA SER A 314 -39.20 26.86 -5.29
C SER A 314 -38.18 26.59 -6.38
N ILE A 315 -38.19 27.39 -7.44
CA ILE A 315 -37.31 27.22 -8.60
C ILE A 315 -36.09 28.12 -8.42
N PHE A 316 -34.90 27.52 -8.27
CA PHE A 316 -33.62 28.20 -8.42
C PHE A 316 -33.01 27.78 -9.76
N PHE A 317 -32.81 28.73 -10.68
CA PHE A 317 -32.05 28.51 -11.90
C PHE A 317 -30.59 28.88 -11.67
N ILE A 318 -29.67 27.94 -11.88
CA ILE A 318 -28.23 28.24 -12.06
C ILE A 318 -27.97 28.15 -13.56
N SER A 319 -27.79 29.31 -14.20
CA SER A 319 -27.37 29.39 -15.60
C SER A 319 -25.84 29.44 -15.67
N ILE A 320 -25.23 28.42 -16.29
CA ILE A 320 -23.86 28.51 -16.78
C ILE A 320 -23.94 29.23 -18.12
N HIS A 321 -23.90 30.56 -18.10
CA HIS A 321 -23.32 31.47 -19.09
C HIS A 321 -23.75 32.89 -18.71
N ALA A 322 -22.76 33.75 -18.49
CA ALA A 322 -22.94 35.12 -18.06
C ALA A 322 -23.37 35.99 -19.23
N ASP A 323 -24.60 36.50 -19.18
CA ASP A 323 -24.96 37.83 -19.68
C ASP A 323 -26.11 38.38 -18.81
N PRO A 324 -26.06 39.66 -18.37
CA PRO A 324 -27.06 40.21 -17.46
C PRO A 324 -28.33 40.59 -18.24
N ILE A 325 -29.40 39.81 -18.08
CA ILE A 325 -30.74 40.22 -18.52
C ILE A 325 -31.41 40.94 -17.35
N SER A 326 -31.69 42.23 -17.55
CA SER A 326 -32.51 43.05 -16.65
C SER A 326 -33.94 42.52 -16.61
N VAL A 327 -34.38 42.05 -15.44
CA VAL A 327 -35.75 41.57 -15.22
C VAL A 327 -36.62 42.74 -14.76
N TYR A 328 -37.60 43.12 -15.57
CA TYR A 328 -38.70 44.00 -15.17
C TYR A 328 -39.78 43.19 -14.47
N PHE A 329 -40.25 43.68 -13.32
CA PHE A 329 -41.41 43.12 -12.63
C PHE A 329 -42.70 43.57 -13.34
N TYR A 330 -43.52 42.62 -13.79
CA TYR A 330 -44.92 42.88 -14.11
C TYR A 330 -45.78 42.23 -13.03
N ASN A 331 -46.57 43.06 -12.36
CA ASN A 331 -47.47 42.65 -11.28
C ASN A 331 -48.89 42.71 -11.85
N GLU A 332 -49.49 41.57 -12.15
CA GLU A 332 -50.94 41.51 -12.43
C GLU A 332 -51.64 40.71 -11.33
N SER A 333 -52.13 41.49 -10.38
CA SER A 333 -53.27 41.16 -9.53
C SER A 333 -54.55 40.99 -10.36
N ARG A 334 -55.28 39.88 -10.15
CA ARG A 334 -56.76 39.76 -9.98
C ARG A 334 -57.13 38.27 -9.92
N GLN A 335 -57.63 37.78 -8.78
CA GLN A 335 -59.06 37.67 -8.45
C GLN A 335 -59.88 36.96 -9.55
N HIS A 336 -60.16 35.68 -9.36
CA HIS A 336 -61.38 35.21 -8.69
C HIS A 336 -61.24 33.77 -8.19
#